data_AF-A0A937AAI2-F1
#
_entry.id   AF-A0A937AAI2-F1
#
_cell.length_a   1.000
_cell.length_b   1.000
_cell.length_c   1.000
_cell.angle_alpha   90.00
_cell.angle_beta   90.00
_cell.angle_gamma   90.00
#
_symmetry.space_group_name_H-M   'P 1'
#
loop_
_entity.id
_entity.type
_entity.pdbx_description
1 polymer ?
#
loop_
_entity_poly.entity_id
_entity_poly.type
_entity_poly.pdbx_seq_one_letter_code
_entity_poly.pdbx_strand_id
1 'polypeptide(L)'
;MLDWKKLDKLEELEHIKELSKEKPVIIFKHSTSCSISAMALNRLERSWNETEMSSADAYYLDLIANRDVSNAIAAEFGIEHQSPQILVIKNGTCIYDNSHMGISYSDVKEQALA
;
A
#
# COMPACT_ATOMS: atom_id res chain seq x y z
N MET A 1 1.06 -15.26 7.41
CA MET A 1 1.61 -14.91 6.08
C MET A 1 0.67 -13.88 5.52
N LEU A 2 1.19 -12.67 5.23
CA LEU A 2 0.35 -11.55 4.79
C LEU A 2 -0.50 -11.94 3.58
N ASP A 3 -1.81 -11.85 3.73
CA ASP A 3 -2.78 -12.13 2.67
C ASP A 3 -3.07 -10.84 1.90
N TRP A 4 -2.23 -10.57 0.90
CA TRP A 4 -2.38 -9.40 0.04
C TRP A 4 -3.60 -9.54 -0.86
N LYS A 5 -4.50 -8.55 -0.78
CA LYS A 5 -5.51 -8.34 -1.81
C LYS A 5 -4.84 -7.80 -3.06
N LYS A 6 -5.18 -8.32 -4.24
CA LYS A 6 -4.66 -7.75 -5.49
C LYS A 6 -5.35 -6.41 -5.77
N LEU A 7 -4.58 -5.48 -6.28
CA LEU A 7 -5.07 -4.23 -6.85
C LEU A 7 -4.63 -4.20 -8.31
N ASP A 8 -5.52 -4.58 -9.22
CA ASP A 8 -5.21 -4.69 -10.65
C ASP A 8 -6.26 -4.02 -11.56
N LYS A 9 -7.30 -3.43 -10.97
CA LYS A 9 -8.33 -2.68 -11.70
C LYS A 9 -8.52 -1.29 -11.14
N LEU A 10 -8.76 -0.33 -12.03
CA LEU A 10 -9.06 1.06 -11.67
C LEU A 10 -10.32 1.19 -10.82
N GLU A 11 -11.33 0.35 -11.06
CA GLU A 11 -12.60 0.35 -10.33
C GLU A 11 -12.43 0.07 -8.83
N GLU A 12 -11.34 -0.59 -8.43
CA GLU A 12 -11.05 -0.89 -7.03
C GLU A 12 -10.61 0.35 -6.23
N LEU A 13 -10.19 1.43 -6.88
CA LEU A 13 -9.73 2.64 -6.20
C LEU A 13 -10.88 3.35 -5.46
N GLU A 14 -12.06 3.44 -6.08
CA GLU A 14 -13.25 3.98 -5.41
C GLU A 14 -13.68 3.08 -4.25
N HIS A 15 -13.59 1.75 -4.42
CA HIS A 15 -13.86 0.82 -3.33
C HIS A 15 -12.88 1.01 -2.16
N ILE A 16 -11.57 1.17 -2.44
CA ILE A 16 -10.56 1.44 -1.41
C ILE A 16 -10.86 2.75 -0.67
N LYS A 17 -11.26 3.81 -1.38
CA LYS A 17 -11.63 5.08 -0.74
C LYS A 17 -12.81 4.93 0.21
N GLU A 18 -13.88 4.26 -0.22
CA GLU A 18 -15.04 4.01 0.64
C GLU A 18 -14.69 3.10 1.83
N LEU A 19 -14.00 2.00 1.57
CA LEU A 19 -13.54 1.07 2.60
C LEU A 19 -12.66 1.77 3.65
N SER A 20 -11.83 2.72 3.21
CA SER A 20 -10.95 3.48 4.10
C SER A 20 -11.67 4.37 5.11
N LYS A 21 -12.98 4.60 4.96
CA LYS A 21 -13.84 5.29 5.93
C LYS A 21 -14.27 4.37 7.08
N GLU A 22 -14.28 3.06 6.85
CA GLU A 22 -14.61 2.05 7.86
C GLU A 22 -13.35 1.55 8.58
N LYS A 23 -12.28 1.32 7.81
CA LYS A 23 -11.01 0.83 8.33
C LYS A 23 -9.83 1.24 7.44
N PRO A 24 -8.62 1.45 8.00
CA PRO A 24 -7.45 1.80 7.20
C PRO A 24 -7.17 0.79 6.07
N VAL A 25 -6.75 1.31 4.93
CA VAL A 25 -6.32 0.49 3.78
C VAL A 25 -4.87 0.78 3.45
N ILE A 26 -4.07 -0.25 3.31
CA ILE A 26 -2.63 -0.18 3.02
C ILE A 26 -2.43 -0.61 1.59
N ILE A 27 -1.69 0.17 0.80
CA ILE A 27 -1.35 -0.19 -0.58
C ILE A 27 0.16 -0.29 -0.70
N PHE A 28 0.67 -1.42 -1.17
CA PHE A 28 2.07 -1.57 -1.54
C PHE A 28 2.21 -1.66 -3.06
N LYS A 29 2.90 -0.67 -3.65
CA LYS A 29 3.24 -0.63 -5.07
C LYS A 29 4.59 -1.31 -5.27
N HIS A 30 4.58 -2.41 -6.00
CA HIS A 30 5.75 -3.24 -6.20
C HIS A 30 6.16 -3.30 -7.68
N SER A 31 7.41 -2.94 -7.97
CA SER A 31 8.04 -3.27 -9.25
C SER A 31 8.73 -4.62 -9.18
N THR A 32 8.15 -5.65 -9.81
CA THR A 32 8.66 -7.04 -9.82
C THR A 32 10.04 -7.20 -10.46
N SER A 33 10.49 -6.24 -11.26
CA SER A 33 11.84 -6.23 -11.87
C SER A 33 12.87 -5.39 -11.10
N CYS A 34 12.55 -4.89 -9.90
CA CYS A 34 13.45 -4.03 -9.11
C CYS A 34 13.88 -4.73 -7.81
N SER A 35 15.19 -4.95 -7.63
CA SER A 35 15.72 -5.60 -6.43
C SER A 35 15.44 -4.82 -5.15
N ILE A 36 15.47 -3.48 -5.20
CA ILE A 36 15.13 -2.62 -4.06
C ILE A 36 13.65 -2.82 -3.67
N SER A 37 12.77 -2.98 -4.67
CA SER A 37 11.34 -3.26 -4.45
C SER A 37 11.13 -4.63 -3.79
N ALA A 38 11.84 -5.66 -4.25
CA ALA A 38 11.84 -6.99 -3.64
C ALA A 38 12.36 -6.96 -2.20
N MET A 39 13.45 -6.23 -1.92
CA MET A 39 13.98 -6.10 -0.57
C MET A 39 13.01 -5.41 0.37
N ALA A 40 12.37 -4.32 -0.07
CA ALA A 40 11.38 -3.60 0.73
C ALA A 40 10.15 -4.47 1.05
N LEU A 41 9.61 -5.19 0.06
CA LEU A 41 8.49 -6.11 0.24
C LEU A 41 8.84 -7.22 1.25
N ASN A 42 9.98 -7.89 1.06
CA ASN A 42 10.44 -8.96 1.95
C ASN A 42 10.62 -8.46 3.40
N ARG A 43 11.17 -7.25 3.58
CA ARG A 43 11.33 -6.66 4.92
C ARG A 43 9.97 -6.40 5.57
N LEU A 44 9.04 -5.81 4.81
CA LEU A 44 7.69 -5.52 5.29
C LEU A 44 6.96 -6.81 5.70
N GLU A 45 6.94 -7.82 4.84
CA GLU A 45 6.26 -9.10 5.09
C GLU A 45 6.83 -9.85 6.29
N ARG A 46 8.16 -9.80 6.50
CA ARG A 46 8.81 -10.41 7.68
C ARG A 46 8.45 -9.72 8.99
N SER A 47 8.24 -8.41 8.95
CA SER A 47 7.85 -7.63 10.14
C SER A 47 6.34 -7.61 10.37
N TRP A 48 5.54 -8.02 9.40
CA TRP A 48 4.10 -7.94 9.45
C TRP A 48 3.50 -8.83 10.55
N ASN A 49 2.63 -8.25 11.38
CA ASN A 49 1.88 -8.98 12.38
C ASN A 49 0.37 -8.87 12.09
N GLU A 50 -0.25 -9.98 11.73
CA GLU A 50 -1.68 -10.03 11.37
C GLU A 50 -2.61 -9.70 12.55
N THR A 51 -2.23 -10.06 13.77
CA THR A 51 -3.05 -9.75 14.96
C THR A 51 -3.08 -8.25 15.20
N GLU A 52 -1.93 -7.59 15.11
CA GLU A 52 -1.83 -6.13 15.26
C GLU A 52 -2.55 -5.39 14.12
N MET A 53 -2.46 -5.91 12.89
CA MET A 53 -3.04 -5.28 11.69
C MET A 53 -4.44 -5.80 11.34
N SER A 54 -5.10 -6.52 12.25
CA SER A 54 -6.40 -7.16 11.99
C SER A 54 -7.53 -6.19 11.65
N SER A 55 -7.37 -4.92 12.01
CA SER A 55 -8.30 -3.83 11.69
C SER A 55 -7.95 -3.08 10.40
N ALA A 56 -6.98 -3.53 9.61
CA ALA A 56 -6.58 -2.90 8.35
C ALA A 56 -6.58 -3.91 7.20
N ASP A 57 -6.88 -3.44 5.99
CA ASP A 57 -6.74 -4.26 4.78
C ASP A 57 -5.46 -3.91 4.03
N ALA A 58 -4.79 -4.93 3.49
CA ALA A 58 -3.54 -4.78 2.75
C ALA A 58 -3.73 -5.16 1.27
N TYR A 59 -3.39 -4.24 0.38
CA TYR A 59 -3.44 -4.39 -1.07
C TYR A 59 -2.04 -4.36 -1.67
N TYR A 60 -1.83 -5.21 -2.66
CA TYR A 60 -0.61 -5.32 -3.44
C TYR A 60 -0.88 -5.01 -4.90
N LEU A 61 -0.06 -4.14 -5.46
CA LEU A 61 -0.05 -3.80 -6.88
C LEU A 61 1.26 -4.29 -7.51
N ASP A 62 1.16 -5.17 -8.50
CA ASP A 62 2.24 -5.36 -9.47
C ASP A 62 2.23 -4.19 -10.46
N LEU A 63 3.15 -3.26 -10.23
CA LEU A 63 3.29 -2.04 -11.01
C LEU A 63 3.72 -2.31 -12.45
N ILE A 64 4.53 -3.35 -12.69
CA ILE A 64 5.04 -3.65 -14.03
C ILE A 64 3.90 -4.11 -14.92
N ALA A 65 2.99 -4.92 -14.37
CA ALA A 65 1.80 -5.38 -15.06
C ALA A 65 0.70 -4.30 -15.18
N ASN A 66 0.55 -3.42 -14.17
CA ASN A 66 -0.59 -2.50 -14.04
C ASN A 66 -0.15 -1.04 -13.86
N ARG A 67 0.57 -0.51 -14.85
CA ARG A 67 1.14 0.86 -14.80
C ARG A 67 0.07 1.94 -14.74
N ASP A 68 -1.05 1.73 -15.42
CA ASP A 68 -2.22 2.60 -15.41
C ASP A 68 -2.83 2.69 -14.00
N VAL A 69 -3.04 1.56 -13.32
CA VAL A 69 -3.51 1.53 -11.93
C VAL A 69 -2.51 2.22 -11.00
N SER A 70 -1.22 1.98 -11.20
CA SER A 70 -0.14 2.62 -10.42
C SER A 70 -0.11 4.14 -10.53
N ASN A 71 -0.38 4.67 -11.73
CA ASN A 71 -0.47 6.10 -11.98
C ASN A 71 -1.77 6.68 -11.44
N ALA A 72 -2.88 5.94 -11.57
CA ALA A 72 -4.17 6.36 -11.03
C ALA A 72 -4.15 6.47 -9.50
N ILE A 73 -3.51 5.54 -8.79
CA ILE A 73 -3.28 5.65 -7.33
C ILE A 73 -2.59 6.97 -6.99
N ALA A 74 -1.54 7.32 -7.74
CA ALA A 74 -0.79 8.54 -7.46
C ALA A 74 -1.64 9.80 -7.68
N ALA A 75 -2.40 9.84 -8.77
CA ALA A 75 -3.30 10.95 -9.09
C ALA A 75 -4.46 11.07 -8.08
N GLU A 76 -5.11 9.96 -7.76
CA GLU A 76 -6.29 9.91 -6.89
C GLU A 76 -5.97 10.35 -5.47
N PHE A 77 -4.82 9.92 -4.95
CA PHE A 77 -4.40 10.24 -3.59
C PHE A 77 -3.49 11.47 -3.49
N GLY A 78 -3.21 12.15 -4.60
CA GLY A 78 -2.44 13.39 -4.62
C GLY A 78 -0.98 13.25 -4.18
N ILE A 79 -0.36 12.10 -4.46
CA ILE A 79 1.03 11.79 -4.10
C ILE A 79 1.93 11.67 -5.34
N GLU A 80 3.25 11.81 -5.16
CA GLU A 80 4.20 11.51 -6.22
C GLU A 80 4.32 10.00 -6.43
N HIS A 81 4.33 9.56 -7.69
CA HIS A 81 4.54 8.15 -8.00
C HIS A 81 5.96 7.70 -7.64
N GLN A 82 6.08 6.68 -6.79
CA GLN A 82 7.34 6.00 -6.49
C GLN A 82 7.19 4.47 -6.59
N SER A 83 8.33 3.76 -6.66
CA SER A 83 8.37 2.29 -6.58
C SER A 83 9.73 1.78 -6.06
N PRO A 84 9.76 0.98 -4.97
CA PRO A 84 8.63 0.57 -4.16
C PRO A 84 8.03 1.76 -3.40
N GLN A 85 6.72 1.72 -3.15
CA GLN A 85 6.02 2.72 -2.37
C GLN A 85 4.94 2.05 -1.53
N ILE A 86 4.78 2.49 -0.28
CA ILE A 86 3.67 2.09 0.59
C ILE A 86 2.81 3.31 0.89
N LEU A 87 1.50 3.12 0.94
CA LEU A 87 0.52 4.14 1.31
C LEU A 87 -0.35 3.62 2.45
N VAL A 88 -0.81 4.53 3.31
CA VAL A 88 -1.91 4.31 4.27
C VAL A 88 -3.05 5.27 3.91
N ILE A 89 -4.19 4.69 3.54
CA ILE A 89 -5.40 5.38 3.16
C ILE A 89 -6.38 5.34 4.33
N LYS A 90 -6.88 6.50 4.74
CA LYS A 90 -7.87 6.66 5.81
C LYS A 90 -8.84 7.77 5.44
N ASN A 91 -10.14 7.54 5.66
CA ASN A 91 -11.22 8.48 5.37
C ASN A 91 -11.19 9.05 3.93
N GLY A 92 -10.85 8.20 2.96
CA GLY A 92 -10.78 8.55 1.54
C GLY A 92 -9.51 9.29 1.11
N THR A 93 -8.52 9.44 1.99
CA THR A 93 -7.29 10.21 1.73
C THR A 93 -6.04 9.43 2.09
N CYS A 94 -4.92 9.69 1.41
CA CYS A 94 -3.62 9.17 1.81
C CYS A 94 -3.06 10.02 2.96
N ILE A 95 -2.94 9.42 4.14
CA ILE A 95 -2.43 10.10 5.34
C ILE A 95 -0.93 9.87 5.55
N TYR A 96 -0.38 8.86 4.86
CA TYR A 96 1.04 8.51 4.93
C TYR A 96 1.44 7.80 3.64
N ASP A 97 2.56 8.23 3.06
CA ASP A 97 3.26 7.45 2.05
C ASP A 97 4.77 7.51 2.27
N ASN A 98 5.46 6.42 1.92
CA ASN A 98 6.92 6.36 1.94
C ASN A 98 7.42 5.36 0.90
N SER A 99 8.70 5.44 0.53
CA SER A 99 9.26 4.67 -0.57
C SER A 99 10.63 4.09 -0.25
N HIS A 100 11.06 3.12 -1.06
CA HIS A 100 12.41 2.55 -1.01
C HIS A 100 12.82 2.10 0.41
N MET A 101 13.87 2.70 0.96
CA MET A 101 14.41 2.35 2.28
C MET A 101 13.60 2.94 3.44
N GLY A 102 12.74 3.92 3.18
CA GLY A 102 11.87 4.52 4.19
C GLY A 102 10.67 3.64 4.57
N ILE A 103 10.37 2.60 3.79
CA ILE A 103 9.24 1.70 4.10
C ILE A 103 9.50 0.93 5.41
N SER A 104 8.75 1.24 6.46
CA SER A 104 8.87 0.67 7.80
C SER A 104 7.52 0.12 8.25
N TYR A 105 7.51 -1.13 8.76
CA TYR A 105 6.28 -1.72 9.34
C TYR A 105 5.81 -0.93 10.57
N SER A 106 6.74 -0.50 11.41
CA SER A 106 6.42 0.25 12.63
C SER A 106 5.67 1.54 12.31
N ASP A 107 6.14 2.28 11.31
CA ASP A 107 5.56 3.55 10.88
C ASP A 107 4.19 3.30 10.25
N VAL A 108 4.08 2.29 9.37
CA VAL A 108 2.79 1.90 8.76
C VAL A 108 1.76 1.53 9.82
N LYS A 109 2.16 0.76 10.84
CA LYS A 109 1.30 0.37 11.96
C LYS A 109 0.87 1.59 12.77
N GLU A 110 1.79 2.47 13.11
CA GLU A 110 1.51 3.71 13.85
C GLU A 110 0.49 4.56 13.09
N GLN A 111 0.69 4.78 11.79
CA GLN A 111 -0.21 5.61 10.98
C GLN A 111 -1.58 4.94 10.74
N ALA A 112 -1.62 3.61 10.59
CA ALA A 112 -2.86 2.89 10.40
C ALA A 112 -3.71 2.83 11.67
N LEU A 113 -3.09 2.65 12.84
CA LEU A 113 -3.78 2.37 14.10
C LEU A 113 -3.91 3.57 15.04
N ALA A 114 -3.32 4.71 14.70
CA ALA A 114 -3.57 6.00 15.37
C ALA A 114 -4.99 6.50 15.11
#